data_AF-A0A6B3CVQ2-F1
#
_entry.id   AF-A0A6B3CVQ2-F1
#
_cell.length_a   1.000
_cell.length_b   1.000
_cell.length_c   1.000
_cell.angle_alpha   90.00
_cell.angle_beta   90.00
_cell.angle_gamma   90.00
#
_symmetry.space_group_name_H-M   'P 1'
#
loop_
_entity.id
_entity.type
_entity.pdbx_description
1 polymer ?
#
loop_
_entity_poly.entity_id
_entity_poly.type
_entity_poly.pdbx_seq_one_letter_code
_entity_poly.pdbx_strand_id
1 'polypeptide(L)' 'MAPRIERLVTSGQFSLDGGTWDVDNNVWLVGDDHEVVV' A
#
# COMPACT_ATOMS: atom_id res chain seq x y z
N MET A 1 22.70 3.62 2.68
CA MET A 1 22.37 2.27 2.17
C MET A 1 21.58 2.45 0.87
N ALA A 2 21.43 1.45 0.01
CA ALA A 2 20.50 1.58 -1.11
C ALA A 2 19.06 1.39 -0.59
N PRO A 3 18.07 2.16 -1.09
CA PRO A 3 16.68 1.97 -0.69
C PRO A 3 16.18 0.58 -1.11
N ARG A 4 15.39 -0.04 -0.24
CA ARG A 4 14.72 -1.33 -0.46
C ARG A 4 13.29 -1.09 -0.89
N ILE A 5 12.74 -2.02 -1.66
CA ILE A 5 11.33 -2.02 -2.07
C ILE A 5 10.68 -3.27 -1.51
N GLU A 6 9.64 -3.08 -0.71
CA GLU A 6 8.85 -4.16 -0.15
C GLU A 6 7.40 -4.01 -0.59
N ARG A 7 6.76 -5.12 -0.98
CA ARG A 7 5.34 -5.14 -1.36
C ARG A 7 4.56 -5.89 -0.29
N LEU A 8 3.47 -5.30 0.16
CA LEU A 8 2.45 -5.98 0.95
C LEU A 8 1.06 -5.77 0.36
N VAL A 9 0.12 -6.57 0.82
CA VAL A 9 -1.30 -6.47 0.47
C VAL A 9 -2.07 -6.01 1.71
N THR A 10 -2.92 -5.00 1.55
CA THR A 10 -3.83 -4.55 2.60
C THR A 10 -5.26 -4.62 2.10
N SER A 11 -6.16 -5.18 2.91
CA SER A 11 -7.58 -5.24 2.56
C SER A 11 -8.29 -3.99 3.09
N GLY A 12 -9.24 -3.47 2.32
CA GLY A 12 -10.04 -2.31 2.70
C GLY A 12 -11.34 -2.23 1.90
N GLN A 13 -12.14 -1.21 2.19
CA GLN A 13 -13.36 -0.94 1.42
C GLN A 13 -13.16 0.27 0.53
N PHE A 14 -13.54 0.13 -0.73
CA PHE A 14 -13.57 1.21 -1.70
C PHE A 14 -15.03 1.52 -2.05
N SER A 15 -15.43 2.78 -1.91
CA SER A 15 -16.76 3.24 -2.27
C SER A 15 -16.68 4.16 -3.49
N LEU A 16 -17.46 3.83 -4.52
CA LEU A 16 -17.55 4.57 -5.77
C LEU A 16 -18.96 4.43 -6.33
N ASP A 17 -19.53 5.51 -6.84
CA ASP A 17 -20.86 5.53 -7.48
C ASP A 17 -21.98 4.86 -6.67
N GLY A 18 -21.94 5.02 -5.35
CA GLY A 18 -22.96 4.47 -4.44
C GLY A 18 -22.82 2.97 -4.13
N GLY A 19 -21.84 2.27 -4.71
CA GLY A 19 -21.45 0.92 -4.30
C GLY A 19 -20.27 0.93 -3.34
N THR A 20 -20.10 -0.15 -2.58
CA THR A 20 -18.94 -0.41 -1.72
C THR A 20 -18.46 -1.83 -1.94
N TRP A 21 -17.16 -2.00 -2.11
CA TRP A 21 -16.54 -3.29 -2.41
C TRP A 21 -15.34 -3.51 -1.50
N ASP A 22 -15.19 -4.77 -1.07
CA ASP A 22 -13.94 -5.21 -0.44
C ASP A 22 -12.87 -5.32 -1.52
N VAL A 23 -11.74 -4.66 -1.29
CA VAL A 23 -10.61 -4.60 -2.21
C VAL A 23 -9.32 -4.97 -1.50
N ASP A 24 -8.43 -5.60 -2.24
CA ASP A 24 -7.04 -5.81 -1.85
C ASP A 24 -6.16 -4.79 -2.56
N ASN A 25 -5.46 -3.97 -1.78
CA ASN A 25 -4.58 -2.94 -2.27
C ASN A 25 -3.14 -3.44 -2.26
N ASN A 26 -2.46 -3.30 -3.39
CA ASN A 26 -1.01 -3.43 -3.41
C ASN A 26 -0.39 -2.17 -2.83
N VAL A 27 0.38 -2.32 -1.76
CA VAL A 27 1.09 -1.25 -1.09
C VAL A 27 2.58 -1.50 -1.22
N TRP A 28 3.35 -0.46 -1.56
CA TRP A 28 4.79 -0.54 -1.72
C TRP A 28 5.48 0.35 -0.70
N LEU A 29 6.36 -0.23 0.10
CA LEU A 29 7.25 0.52 0.98
C LEU A 29 8.57 0.73 0.27
N VAL A 30 8.99 1.98 0.13
CA VAL A 30 10.26 2.34 -0.50
C VAL A 30 11.08 3.18 0.47
N GLY A 31 12.23 2.69 0.89
CA GLY A 31 13.04 3.40 1.88
C GLY A 31 14.22 2.61 2.42
N ASP A 32 14.86 3.17 3.44
CA ASP A 32 15.96 2.54 4.17
C ASP A 32 15.70 2.53 5.68
N ASP A 33 16.75 2.39 6.49
CA ASP A 33 16.63 2.29 7.95
C ASP A 33 16.22 3.62 8.62
N HIS A 34 16.24 4.75 7.89
CA HIS A 34 15.97 6.09 8.43
C HIS A 34 14.60 6.65 8.01
N GLU A 35 14.15 6.37 6.78
CA GLU A 35 12.91 6.91 6.24
C GLU A 35 12.27 5.97 5.20
N VAL A 36 10.93 5.98 5.13
CA VAL A 36 10.12 5.16 4.22
C VAL A 36 8.96 5.97 3.64
N VAL A 37 8.67 5.75 2.36
CA VAL A 37 7.49 6.24 1.62
C VAL A 37 6.57 5.07 1.29
N VAL A 38 5.25 5.32 1.28
CA VAL A 38 4.17 4.35 1.04
C VAL A 38 3.40 4.72 -0.23
#